data_AF-A0A836XCX0-F1
#
_entry.id   AF-A0A836XCX0-F1
#
_cell.length_a   1.000
_cell.length_b   1.000
_cell.length_c   1.000
_cell.angle_alpha   90.00
_cell.angle_beta   90.00
_cell.angle_gamma   90.00
#
_symmetry.space_group_name_H-M   'P 1'
#
loop_
_entity.id
_entity.type
_entity.pdbx_description
1 polymer ?
#
loop_
_entity_poly.entity_id
_entity_poly.type
_entity_poly.pdbx_seq_one_letter_code
_entity_poly.pdbx_strand_id
1 'polypeptide(L)'
;MSISHPLLEDDGKAIRDPVWGYIHLPGPLLALVDTEDFQRLRNISQLGFVHLVYPGARHSRFEHSLGVYHLAKQFLLRLLNSDPPLQLTDEDVRVFLAATLLHDIGHYPFSHTLEELMPFFVSH
;
A
#
# COMPACT_ATOMS: atom_id res chain seq x y z
N MET A 1 8.12 5.70 26.88
CA MET A 1 9.18 4.95 26.17
C MET A 1 8.73 4.86 24.72
N SER A 2 9.53 5.37 23.77
CA SER A 2 9.21 5.19 22.36
C SER A 2 9.44 3.73 22.02
N ILE A 3 8.39 3.03 21.56
CA ILE A 3 8.51 1.67 21.05
C ILE A 3 9.20 1.78 19.68
N SER A 4 10.52 1.53 19.64
CA SER A 4 11.29 1.53 18.40
C SER A 4 11.20 0.15 17.74
N HIS A 5 10.61 0.08 16.56
CA HIS A 5 10.59 -1.12 15.73
C HIS A 5 11.35 -0.82 14.42
N PRO A 6 12.27 -1.69 13.95
CA PRO A 6 13.10 -1.39 12.79
C PRO A 6 12.31 -1.01 11.52
N LEU A 7 11.13 -1.61 11.31
CA LEU A 7 10.26 -1.28 10.17
C LEU A 7 9.49 0.05 10.30
N LEU A 8 9.53 0.69 11.45
CA LEU A 8 8.87 1.97 11.71
C LEU A 8 9.82 3.16 11.69
N GLU A 9 11.13 2.92 11.59
CA GLU A 9 12.13 3.96 11.41
C GLU A 9 12.08 4.52 9.97
N ASP A 10 12.56 5.73 9.77
CA ASP A 10 12.70 6.35 8.43
C ASP A 10 14.06 6.00 7.80
N ASP A 11 14.39 4.70 7.81
CA ASP A 11 15.58 4.15 7.16
C ASP A 11 15.24 3.52 5.79
N GLY A 12 16.27 3.13 5.04
CA GLY A 12 16.11 2.46 3.76
C GLY A 12 15.85 3.40 2.57
N LYS A 13 15.15 2.89 1.55
CA LYS A 13 14.97 3.60 0.28
C LYS A 13 13.85 4.63 0.42
N ALA A 14 14.17 5.89 0.11
CA ALA A 14 13.17 6.96 0.03
C ALA A 14 12.58 7.03 -1.39
N ILE A 15 11.26 6.91 -1.49
CA ILE A 15 10.50 7.13 -2.72
C ILE A 15 9.80 8.49 -2.62
N ARG A 16 9.97 9.34 -3.64
CA ARG A 16 9.27 10.63 -3.73
C ARG A 16 7.86 10.41 -4.25
N ASP A 17 6.88 10.77 -3.43
CA ASP A 17 5.45 10.76 -3.71
C ASP A 17 4.91 12.21 -3.76
N PRO A 18 4.04 12.55 -4.72
CA PRO A 18 3.51 13.91 -4.86
C PRO A 18 2.54 14.33 -3.75
N VAL A 19 1.94 13.38 -3.02
CA VAL A 19 0.96 13.64 -1.94
C VAL A 19 1.67 13.64 -0.59
N TRP A 20 2.49 12.63 -0.32
CA TRP A 20 3.06 12.38 1.01
C TRP A 20 4.52 12.84 1.16
N GLY A 21 5.15 13.32 0.09
CA GLY A 21 6.55 13.72 0.13
C GLY A 21 7.50 12.52 0.02
N TYR A 22 8.28 12.21 1.04
CA TYR A 22 9.17 11.04 1.01
C TYR A 22 8.57 9.89 1.81
N ILE A 23 8.38 8.75 1.14
CA ILE A 23 7.97 7.49 1.75
C ILE A 23 9.21 6.61 1.90
N HIS A 24 9.58 6.30 3.14
CA HIS A 24 10.74 5.45 3.46
C HIS A 24 10.31 3.99 3.54
N LEU A 25 11.06 3.12 2.85
CA LEU A 25 10.87 1.68 2.83
C LEU A 25 12.13 0.99 3.39
N PRO A 26 12.05 0.46 4.62
CA PRO A 26 13.07 -0.42 5.18
C PRO A 26 13.25 -1.68 4.34
N GLY A 27 14.44 -2.30 4.40
CA GLY A 27 14.85 -3.42 3.54
C GLY A 27 13.82 -4.53 3.33
N PRO A 28 13.18 -5.09 4.38
CA PRO A 28 12.18 -6.15 4.22
C PRO A 28 10.92 -5.71 3.47
N LEU A 29 10.47 -4.46 3.68
CA LEU A 29 9.28 -3.92 2.99
C LEU A 29 9.61 -3.51 1.56
N LEU A 30 10.81 -2.98 1.33
CA LEU A 30 11.33 -2.74 -0.01
C LEU A 30 11.39 -4.04 -0.82
N ALA A 31 11.82 -5.14 -0.21
CA ALA A 31 11.87 -6.44 -0.89
C ALA A 31 10.49 -6.91 -1.37
N LEU A 32 9.40 -6.63 -0.62
CA LEU A 32 8.03 -6.87 -1.08
C LEU A 32 7.66 -5.97 -2.26
N VAL A 33 7.99 -4.68 -2.16
CA VAL A 33 7.71 -3.70 -3.22
C VAL A 33 8.45 -4.01 -4.51
N ASP A 34 9.67 -4.54 -4.43
CA ASP A 34 10.50 -4.87 -5.59
C ASP A 34 10.12 -6.22 -6.26
N THR A 35 9.12 -6.94 -5.75
CA THR A 35 8.59 -8.15 -6.43
C THR A 35 7.88 -7.80 -7.74
N GLU A 36 7.91 -8.72 -8.71
CA GLU A 36 7.18 -8.55 -9.98
C GLU A 36 5.68 -8.36 -9.74
N ASP A 37 5.10 -9.08 -8.78
CA ASP A 37 3.70 -8.98 -8.43
C ASP A 37 3.29 -7.59 -7.94
N PHE A 38 4.13 -6.96 -7.11
CA PHE A 38 3.86 -5.62 -6.63
C PHE A 38 4.14 -4.57 -7.72
N GLN A 39 5.22 -4.72 -8.49
CA GLN A 39 5.54 -3.81 -9.60
C GLN A 39 4.46 -3.82 -10.69
N ARG A 40 3.73 -4.93 -10.88
CA ARG A 40 2.56 -5.00 -11.78
C ARG A 40 1.54 -3.90 -11.51
N LEU A 41 1.36 -3.50 -10.24
CA LEU A 41 0.38 -2.47 -9.85
C LEU A 41 0.60 -1.11 -10.54
N ARG A 42 1.82 -0.84 -11.06
CA ARG A 42 2.11 0.36 -11.85
C ARG A 42 1.27 0.49 -13.11
N ASN A 43 0.82 -0.64 -13.64
CA ASN A 43 0.06 -0.72 -14.88
C ASN A 43 -1.46 -0.83 -14.62
N ILE A 44 -1.89 -0.76 -13.35
CA ILE A 44 -3.30 -0.87 -12.98
C ILE A 44 -3.78 0.51 -12.54
N SER A 45 -4.59 1.15 -13.38
CA SER A 45 -5.21 2.44 -13.06
C SER A 45 -6.04 2.34 -11.79
N GLN A 46 -5.86 3.27 -10.86
CA GLN A 46 -6.66 3.35 -9.64
C GLN A 46 -8.15 3.47 -9.96
N LEU A 47 -8.48 4.32 -10.93
CA LEU A 47 -9.84 4.72 -11.29
C LEU A 47 -10.27 4.20 -12.67
N GLY A 48 -9.64 3.14 -13.18
CA GLY A 48 -9.98 2.56 -14.49
C GLY A 48 -9.95 3.59 -15.63
N PHE A 49 -11.06 3.74 -16.34
CA PHE A 49 -11.22 4.65 -17.49
C PHE A 49 -11.51 6.11 -17.14
N VAL A 50 -11.58 6.48 -15.86
CA VAL A 50 -11.83 7.87 -15.43
C VAL A 50 -10.83 8.86 -16.05
N HIS A 51 -9.60 8.42 -16.34
CA HIS A 51 -8.58 9.21 -17.03
C HIS A 51 -8.97 9.68 -18.44
N LEU A 52 -9.98 9.07 -19.07
CA LEU A 52 -10.53 9.48 -20.37
C LEU A 52 -11.42 10.73 -20.26
N VAL A 53 -11.99 10.97 -19.08
CA VAL A 53 -12.83 12.16 -18.79
C VAL A 53 -12.02 13.20 -18.00
N TYR A 54 -11.17 12.75 -17.08
CA TYR A 54 -10.31 13.58 -16.24
C TYR A 54 -8.84 13.26 -16.51
N PRO A 55 -8.16 13.96 -17.42
CA PRO A 55 -6.81 13.58 -17.88
C PRO A 55 -5.73 13.47 -16.80
N GLY A 56 -5.94 14.12 -15.64
CA GLY A 56 -5.05 14.04 -14.47
C GLY A 56 -5.25 12.81 -13.59
N ALA A 57 -6.34 12.06 -13.75
CA ALA A 57 -6.65 10.85 -12.99
C ALA A 57 -5.85 9.62 -13.50
N ARG A 58 -4.53 9.76 -13.66
CA ARG A 58 -3.64 8.72 -14.21
C ARG A 58 -2.90 7.89 -13.17
N HIS A 59 -3.22 8.11 -11.90
CA HIS A 59 -2.55 7.42 -10.82
C HIS A 59 -2.88 5.92 -10.85
N SER A 60 -1.88 5.10 -10.53
CA SER A 60 -1.97 3.66 -10.47
C SER A 60 -2.14 3.15 -9.04
N ARG A 61 -2.50 1.87 -8.93
CA ARG A 61 -2.60 1.16 -7.65
C ARG A 61 -1.24 1.11 -6.93
N PHE A 62 -0.12 1.21 -7.64
CA PHE A 62 1.21 1.17 -7.04
C PHE A 62 1.45 2.32 -6.06
N GLU A 63 1.32 3.57 -6.49
CA GLU A 63 1.51 4.72 -5.60
C GLU A 63 0.42 4.80 -4.53
N HIS A 64 -0.79 4.31 -4.84
CA HIS A 64 -1.84 4.18 -3.83
C HIS A 64 -1.42 3.25 -2.69
N SER A 65 -0.96 2.03 -3.00
CA SER A 65 -0.48 1.07 -2.00
C SER A 65 0.69 1.61 -1.17
N LEU A 66 1.63 2.35 -1.79
CA LEU A 66 2.69 3.04 -1.05
C LEU A 66 2.15 4.10 -0.08
N GLY A 67 1.16 4.88 -0.52
CA GLY A 67 0.51 5.90 0.31
C GLY A 67 -0.28 5.28 1.48
N VAL A 68 -0.98 4.17 1.26
CA VAL A 68 -1.69 3.43 2.31
C VAL A 68 -0.71 2.90 3.35
N TYR A 69 0.39 2.28 2.91
CA TYR A 69 1.48 1.88 3.81
C TYR A 69 2.02 3.06 4.63
N HIS A 70 2.31 4.19 3.99
CA HIS A 70 2.82 5.38 4.67
C HIS A 70 1.88 5.85 5.78
N LEU A 71 0.59 6.01 5.47
CA LEU A 71 -0.42 6.42 6.44
C LEU A 71 -0.60 5.38 7.55
N ALA A 72 -0.60 4.09 7.22
CA ALA A 72 -0.73 3.02 8.19
C ALA A 72 0.46 2.98 9.16
N LYS A 73 1.69 3.17 8.67
CA LYS A 73 2.89 3.33 9.51
C LYS A 73 2.74 4.50 10.49
N GLN A 74 2.30 5.66 10.01
CA GLN A 74 2.08 6.84 10.87
C GLN A 74 0.99 6.59 11.91
N PHE A 75 -0.12 5.97 11.52
CA PHE A 75 -1.21 5.61 12.42
C PHE A 75 -0.75 4.63 13.51
N LEU A 76 -0.03 3.58 13.12
CA LEU A 76 0.52 2.60 14.03
C LEU A 76 1.49 3.23 15.04
N LEU A 77 2.38 4.13 14.58
CA LEU A 77 3.27 4.90 15.47
C LEU A 77 2.47 5.69 16.50
N ARG A 78 1.32 6.27 16.16
CA ARG A 78 0.48 6.99 17.13
C ARG A 78 -0.15 6.06 18.17
N LEU A 79 -0.57 4.86 17.76
CA LEU A 79 -1.13 3.86 18.68
C LEU A 79 -0.08 3.27 19.62
N LEU A 80 1.14 3.01 19.13
CA LEU A 80 2.24 2.53 19.96
C LEU A 80 2.69 3.56 21.00
N ASN A 81 2.49 4.85 20.70
CA ASN A 81 2.80 5.96 21.61
C ASN A 81 1.57 6.53 22.32
N SER A 82 0.40 5.85 22.28
CA SER A 82 -0.80 6.30 23.00
C SER A 82 -0.70 6.07 24.50
N ASP A 83 -1.70 6.53 25.25
CA ASP A 83 -1.84 6.28 26.70
C ASP A 83 -3.22 5.67 27.01
N PRO A 84 -3.31 4.38 27.39
CA PRO A 84 -2.19 3.43 27.47
C PRO A 84 -1.62 3.09 26.08
N PRO A 85 -0.33 2.72 25.97
CA PRO A 85 0.27 2.36 24.70
C PRO A 85 -0.23 1.01 24.21
N LEU A 86 -0.59 0.93 22.93
CA LEU A 86 -0.94 -0.34 22.30
C LEU A 86 0.26 -1.29 22.37
N GLN A 87 0.02 -2.51 22.84
CA GLN A 87 1.04 -3.56 22.90
C GLN A 87 0.88 -4.47 21.68
N LEU A 88 1.96 -4.62 20.91
CA LEU A 88 2.02 -5.48 19.74
C LEU A 88 3.32 -6.28 19.75
N THR A 89 3.28 -7.47 19.18
CA THR A 89 4.47 -8.28 18.91
C THR A 89 5.20 -7.77 17.65
N ASP A 90 6.46 -8.20 17.45
CA ASP A 90 7.20 -7.94 16.21
C ASP A 90 6.46 -8.52 14.98
N GLU A 91 5.81 -9.68 15.15
CA GLU A 91 5.00 -10.30 14.11
C GLU A 91 3.78 -9.44 13.73
N ASP A 92 3.05 -8.91 14.72
CA ASP A 92 1.89 -8.04 14.46
C ASP A 92 2.28 -6.81 13.62
N VAL A 93 3.40 -6.16 13.94
CA VAL A 93 3.90 -4.99 13.21
C VAL A 93 4.29 -5.37 11.78
N ARG A 94 5.02 -6.48 11.60
CA ARG A 94 5.41 -6.96 10.26
C ARG A 94 4.21 -7.29 9.40
N VAL A 95 3.26 -8.06 9.94
CA VAL A 95 2.05 -8.50 9.23
C VAL A 95 1.20 -7.29 8.87
N PHE A 96 0.98 -6.36 9.81
CA PHE A 96 0.20 -5.15 9.55
C PHE A 96 0.79 -4.32 8.41
N LEU A 97 2.10 -4.02 8.46
CA LEU A 97 2.75 -3.22 7.42
C LEU A 97 2.78 -3.95 6.06
N ALA A 98 3.07 -5.25 6.03
CA ALA A 98 3.03 -6.04 4.80
C ALA A 98 1.61 -6.08 4.21
N ALA A 99 0.58 -6.29 5.04
CA ALA A 99 -0.81 -6.29 4.61
C ALA A 99 -1.22 -4.95 3.99
N THR A 100 -0.76 -3.82 4.55
CA THR A 100 -1.09 -2.48 4.01
C THR A 100 -0.49 -2.25 2.62
N LEU A 101 0.71 -2.77 2.34
CA LEU A 101 1.26 -2.76 0.99
C LEU A 101 0.44 -3.67 0.06
N LEU A 102 0.20 -4.91 0.50
CA LEU A 102 -0.37 -5.97 -0.34
C LEU A 102 -1.90 -5.92 -0.48
N HIS A 103 -2.60 -5.00 0.19
CA HIS A 103 -4.07 -4.98 0.21
C HIS A 103 -4.70 -4.94 -1.19
N ASP A 104 -4.03 -4.28 -2.14
CA ASP A 104 -4.49 -4.10 -3.52
C ASP A 104 -3.82 -5.07 -4.51
N ILE A 105 -3.03 -6.05 -4.04
CA ILE A 105 -2.25 -6.95 -4.90
C ILE A 105 -3.13 -7.79 -5.84
N GLY A 106 -4.35 -8.12 -5.40
CA GLY A 106 -5.31 -8.94 -6.14
C GLY A 106 -6.10 -8.19 -7.22
N HIS A 107 -5.92 -6.87 -7.36
CA HIS A 107 -6.66 -6.09 -8.35
C HIS A 107 -6.26 -6.49 -9.78
N TYR A 108 -7.25 -6.86 -10.59
CA TYR A 108 -7.07 -7.13 -12.01
C TYR A 108 -7.03 -5.81 -12.80
N PRO A 109 -6.41 -5.79 -14.00
CA PRO A 109 -6.63 -4.72 -14.96
C PRO A 109 -8.14 -4.48 -15.11
N PHE A 110 -8.56 -3.21 -15.07
CA PHE A 110 -9.97 -2.79 -15.14
C PHE A 110 -10.85 -3.17 -13.94
N SER A 111 -10.32 -3.86 -12.92
CA SER A 111 -10.89 -4.13 -11.58
C SER A 111 -12.43 -4.05 -11.52
N HIS A 112 -12.99 -2.91 -11.11
CA HIS A 112 -14.45 -2.73 -10.96
C HIS A 112 -15.26 -2.98 -12.24
N THR A 113 -14.75 -2.60 -13.41
CA THR A 113 -15.42 -2.87 -14.70
C THR A 113 -15.45 -4.36 -15.03
N LEU A 114 -14.44 -5.12 -14.59
CA LEU A 114 -14.36 -6.57 -14.81
C LEU A 114 -15.09 -7.37 -13.71
N GLU A 115 -15.09 -6.87 -12.46
CA GLU A 115 -15.92 -7.38 -11.35
C GLU A 115 -17.41 -7.27 -11.64
N GLU A 116 -17.86 -6.16 -12.25
CA GLU A 116 -19.25 -5.99 -12.72
C GLU A 116 -19.61 -6.95 -13.87
N LEU A 117 -18.61 -7.38 -14.67
CA LEU A 117 -18.78 -8.33 -15.76
C LEU A 117 -18.63 -9.80 -15.32
N MET A 118 -18.15 -10.04 -14.10
CA MET A 118 -17.91 -11.38 -13.56
C MET A 118 -19.14 -12.31 -13.56
N PRO A 119 -20.40 -11.83 -13.39
CA PRO A 119 -21.59 -12.67 -13.54
C PRO A 119 -21.75 -13.32 -14.92
N PHE A 120 -21.06 -12.81 -15.96
CA PHE A 120 -21.17 -13.32 -17.33
C PHE A 120 -20.11 -14.38 -17.68
N PHE A 121 -19.12 -14.61 -16.82
CA PHE A 121 -18.01 -15.54 -17.08
C PHE A 121 -18.04 -16.83 -16.26
N VAL A 122 -18.90 -16.91 -15.25
CA VAL A 122 -19.13 -18.15 -14.49
C VAL A 122 -20.41 -18.81 -15.00
N SER A 123 -20.30 -19.53 -16.12
CA SER A 123 -21.25 -20.60 -16.43
C SER A 123 -20.89 -21.81 -15.56
N HIS A 124 -21.68 -22.06 -14.53
CA HIS A 124 -21.89 -23.43 -14.05
C HIS A 124 -23.10 -24.00 -14.78
#